data_AF-A0A838LZB4-F1
#
_entry.id   AF-A0A838LZB4-F1
#
_cell.length_a   1.000
_cell.length_b   1.000
_cell.length_c   1.000
_cell.angle_alpha   90.00
_cell.angle_beta   90.00
_cell.angle_gamma   90.00
#
_symmetry.space_group_name_H-M   'P 1'
#
loop_
_entity.id
_entity.type
_entity.pdbx_description
1 polymer ?
#
loop_
_entity_poly.entity_id
_entity_poly.type
_entity_poly.pdbx_seq_one_letter_code
_entity_poly.pdbx_strand_id
1 'polypeptide(L)'
;MISIKECLDYSDLTEDEVTIIAGLEHVPFATAAELACCLAQSEDGVEVLRELLKNAINDAKSGGHTTALRAARRAYRQFVANHPEQ
;
A
#
# COMPACT_ATOMS: atom_id res chain seq x y z
N MET A 1 10.60 -15.94 -13.45
CA MET A 1 10.18 -14.77 -12.66
C MET A 1 8.70 -14.60 -12.91
N ILE A 2 7.87 -14.65 -11.87
CA ILE A 2 6.45 -14.28 -11.99
C ILE A 2 6.40 -12.79 -12.40
N SER A 3 5.46 -12.41 -13.26
CA SER A 3 5.33 -10.99 -13.64
C SER A 3 4.79 -10.18 -12.46
N ILE A 4 5.21 -8.92 -12.28
CA ILE A 4 4.66 -8.02 -11.24
C ILE A 4 3.13 -7.99 -11.29
N LYS A 5 2.56 -8.12 -12.50
CA LYS A 5 1.13 -8.22 -12.73
C LYS A 5 0.50 -9.45 -12.06
N GLU A 6 1.14 -10.62 -12.17
CA GLU A 6 0.68 -11.82 -11.48
C GLU A 6 0.80 -11.67 -9.96
N CYS A 7 1.85 -11.01 -9.44
CA CYS A 7 1.96 -10.77 -7.99
C CYS A 7 0.83 -9.88 -7.45
N LEU A 8 0.45 -8.83 -8.18
CA LEU A 8 -0.66 -7.95 -7.80
C LEU A 8 -2.02 -8.64 -7.92
N ASP A 9 -2.22 -9.42 -8.99
CA ASP A 9 -3.47 -10.17 -9.21
C ASP A 9 -3.75 -11.20 -8.09
N TYR A 10 -2.71 -11.68 -7.38
CA TYR A 10 -2.84 -12.62 -6.25
C TYR A 10 -2.91 -11.98 -4.86
N SER A 11 -2.57 -10.70 -4.69
CA SER A 11 -2.38 -10.08 -3.38
C SER A 11 -3.54 -9.19 -2.91
N ASP A 12 -4.67 -9.15 -3.63
CA ASP A 12 -5.81 -8.25 -3.38
C ASP A 12 -5.41 -6.75 -3.26
N LEU A 13 -4.21 -6.43 -3.75
CA LEU A 13 -3.60 -5.11 -3.76
C LEU A 13 -3.84 -4.41 -5.09
N THR A 14 -4.04 -3.10 -5.00
CA THR A 14 -4.19 -2.23 -6.16
C THR A 14 -2.91 -1.47 -6.47
N GLU A 15 -2.74 -1.06 -7.74
CA GLU A 15 -1.61 -0.21 -8.15
C GLU A 15 -1.55 1.10 -7.35
N ASP A 16 -2.70 1.64 -6.95
CA ASP A 16 -2.78 2.85 -6.14
C ASP A 16 -2.19 2.63 -4.73
N GLU A 17 -2.51 1.51 -4.08
CA GLU A 17 -1.95 1.17 -2.76
C GLU A 17 -0.43 1.01 -2.83
N VAL A 18 0.06 0.31 -3.85
CA VAL A 18 1.49 0.11 -4.08
C VAL A 18 2.20 1.42 -4.39
N THR A 19 1.57 2.31 -5.16
CA THR A 19 2.12 3.64 -5.46
C THR A 19 2.28 4.47 -4.19
N ILE A 20 1.33 4.40 -3.26
CA ILE A 20 1.42 5.09 -1.97
C ILE A 20 2.56 4.52 -1.13
N ILE A 21 2.71 3.19 -1.08
CA ILE A 21 3.80 2.51 -0.36
C ILE A 21 5.16 2.88 -0.96
N ALA A 22 5.29 2.90 -2.29
CA ALA A 22 6.50 3.28 -2.99
C ALA A 22 6.94 4.72 -2.63
N GLY A 23 5.98 5.64 -2.57
CA GLY A 23 6.22 7.03 -2.20
C GLY A 23 6.68 7.18 -0.75
N LEU A 24 6.07 6.44 0.19
CA LEU A 24 6.41 6.47 1.60
C LEU A 24 7.81 5.89 1.88
N GLU A 25 8.11 4.74 1.28
CA GLU A 25 9.39 4.02 1.50
C GLU A 25 10.53 4.57 0.63
N HIS A 26 10.24 5.54 -0.25
CA HIS A 26 11.20 6.10 -1.21
C HIS A 26 11.88 5.04 -2.10
N VAL A 27 11.12 4.03 -2.51
CA VAL A 27 11.60 2.94 -3.37
C VAL A 27 10.90 2.96 -4.74
N PRO A 28 11.51 2.36 -5.78
CA PRO A 28 10.84 2.19 -7.06
C PRO A 28 9.54 1.37 -6.94
N PHE A 29 8.56 1.64 -7.80
CA PHE A 29 7.28 0.93 -7.81
C PHE A 29 7.43 -0.59 -7.85
N ALA A 30 8.35 -1.12 -8.68
CA ALA A 30 8.58 -2.55 -8.78
C ALA A 30 9.03 -3.18 -7.45
N THR A 31 9.89 -2.46 -6.71
CA THR A 31 10.37 -2.89 -5.38
C THR A 31 9.25 -2.83 -4.33
N ALA A 32 8.43 -1.77 -4.35
CA ALA A 32 7.27 -1.67 -3.47
C ALA A 32 6.22 -2.76 -3.77
N ALA A 33 6.01 -3.09 -5.05
CA ALA A 33 5.07 -4.12 -5.46
C ALA A 33 5.50 -5.50 -4.95
N GLU A 34 6.79 -5.83 -5.08
CA GLU A 34 7.34 -7.08 -4.56
C GLU A 34 7.23 -7.16 -3.04
N LEU A 35 7.63 -6.10 -2.33
CA LEU A 35 7.51 -6.01 -0.87
C LEU A 35 6.05 -6.17 -0.42
N ALA A 36 5.13 -5.47 -1.05
CA ALA A 36 3.72 -5.50 -0.68
C ALA A 36 3.09 -6.87 -0.98
N CYS A 37 3.43 -7.47 -2.12
CA CYS A 37 3.01 -8.82 -2.47
C CYS A 37 3.54 -9.87 -1.49
N CYS A 38 4.77 -9.74 -1.00
CA CYS A 38 5.31 -10.62 0.04
C CYS A 38 4.58 -10.45 1.39
N LEU A 39 4.31 -9.22 1.82
CA LEU A 39 3.61 -8.94 3.07
C LEU A 39 2.16 -9.44 3.05
N ALA A 40 1.47 -9.31 1.91
CA ALA A 40 0.09 -9.75 1.75
C ALA A 40 -0.11 -11.28 1.94
N GLN A 41 0.96 -12.08 1.98
CA GLN A 41 0.89 -13.54 2.16
C GLN A 41 0.67 -13.97 3.62
N SER A 42 0.56 -13.03 4.56
CA SER A 42 0.37 -13.32 5.99
C SER A 42 -0.49 -12.26 6.67
N GLU A 43 -1.25 -12.65 7.70
CA GLU A 43 -2.07 -11.71 8.48
C GLU A 43 -1.22 -10.61 9.12
N ASP A 44 -0.07 -10.95 9.70
CA ASP A 44 0.88 -9.99 10.27
C ASP A 44 1.38 -8.99 9.21
N GLY A 45 1.66 -9.46 7.99
CA GLY A 45 2.10 -8.61 6.90
C GLY A 45 1.00 -7.70 6.34
N VAL A 46 -0.26 -8.15 6.35
CA VAL A 46 -1.43 -7.30 6.04
C VAL A 46 -1.54 -6.16 7.05
N GLU A 47 -1.26 -6.41 8.33
CA GLU A 47 -1.23 -5.35 9.34
C GLU A 47 -0.05 -4.39 9.15
N VAL A 48 1.12 -4.87 8.73
CA VAL A 48 2.23 -3.98 8.32
C VAL A 48 1.81 -3.08 7.16
N LEU A 49 1.14 -3.62 6.13
CA LEU A 49 0.65 -2.83 5.00
C LEU A 49 -0.39 -1.78 5.42
N ARG A 50 -1.27 -2.13 6.36
CA ARG A 50 -2.23 -1.20 6.97
C ARG A 50 -1.51 -0.03 7.63
N GLU A 51 -0.47 -0.31 8.42
CA GLU A 51 0.33 0.72 9.10
C GLU A 51 1.13 1.57 8.12
N LEU A 52 1.69 1.00 7.05
CA LEU A 52 2.34 1.77 5.98
C LEU A 52 1.36 2.78 5.35
N LEU A 53 0.16 2.35 4.99
CA LEU A 53 -0.85 3.25 4.42
C LEU A 53 -1.29 4.34 5.42
N LYS A 54 -1.41 4.02 6.71
CA LYS A 54 -1.66 5.04 7.77
C LYS A 54 -0.50 6.03 7.88
N ASN A 55 0.73 5.55 7.83
CA ASN A 55 1.93 6.40 7.88
C ASN A 55 1.99 7.35 6.68
N ALA A 56 1.65 6.87 5.48
CA ALA A 56 1.54 7.73 4.29
C ALA A 56 0.49 8.84 4.44
N ILE A 57 -0.64 8.56 5.11
CA ILE A 57 -1.64 9.59 5.44
C ILE A 57 -1.06 10.62 6.41
N ASN A 58 -0.35 10.16 7.44
CA ASN A 58 0.25 11.03 8.46
C ASN A 58 1.36 11.91 7.87
N ASP A 59 2.19 11.35 7.00
CA ASP A 59 3.25 12.07 6.30
C ASP A 59 2.68 13.13 5.36
N ALA A 60 1.74 12.75 4.49
CA ALA A 60 1.07 13.69 3.59
C ALA A 60 0.30 14.79 4.34
N LYS A 61 -0.27 14.49 5.50
CA LYS A 61 -0.93 15.47 6.38
C LYS A 61 0.08 16.44 6.99
N SER A 62 1.24 15.95 7.43
CA SER A 62 2.29 16.76 8.05
C SER A 62 3.02 17.65 7.05
N GLY A 63 3.20 17.18 5.82
CA GLY A 63 3.78 17.96 4.72
C GLY A 63 2.82 18.94 4.04
N GLY A 64 1.52 18.93 4.39
CA GLY A 64 0.51 19.79 3.75
C GLY A 64 0.17 19.40 2.31
N HIS A 65 0.52 18.19 1.88
CA HIS A 65 0.32 17.70 0.52
C HIS A 65 -1.13 17.23 0.31
N THR A 66 -2.04 18.16 0.06
CA THR A 66 -3.49 17.88 -0.03
C THR A 66 -3.86 16.82 -1.08
N THR A 67 -3.18 16.78 -2.22
CA THR A 67 -3.39 15.75 -3.26
C THR A 67 -2.92 14.38 -2.78
N ALA A 68 -1.70 14.27 -2.25
CA ALA A 68 -1.15 13.03 -1.73
C ALA A 68 -1.99 12.49 -0.56
N LEU A 69 -2.46 13.38 0.32
CA LEU A 69 -3.34 13.04 1.43
C LEU A 69 -4.67 12.42 0.96
N ARG A 70 -5.27 12.96 -0.12
CA ARG A 70 -6.50 12.41 -0.70
C ARG A 70 -6.24 11.03 -1.31
N ALA A 71 -5.12 10.86 -2.03
CA ALA A 71 -4.73 9.60 -2.62
C ALA A 71 -4.47 8.53 -1.55
N ALA A 72 -3.64 8.83 -0.55
CA ALA A 72 -3.34 7.93 0.57
C ALA A 72 -4.60 7.52 1.35
N ARG A 73 -5.51 8.48 1.61
CA ARG A 73 -6.80 8.17 2.26
C ARG A 73 -7.70 7.27 1.41
N ARG A 74 -7.67 7.43 0.09
CA ARG A 74 -8.45 6.57 -0.82
C ARG A 74 -7.88 5.17 -0.84
N ALA A 75 -6.57 5.03 -1.00
CA ALA A 75 -5.85 3.76 -0.93
C ALA A 75 -6.13 3.04 0.39
N TYR A 76 -5.98 3.71 1.54
CA TYR A 76 -6.27 3.13 2.84
C TYR A 76 -7.71 2.62 2.97
N ARG A 77 -8.71 3.42 2.56
CA ARG A 77 -10.11 2.98 2.62
C ARG A 77 -10.38 1.75 1.76
N GLN A 78 -9.76 1.68 0.58
CA GLN A 78 -9.89 0.55 -0.31
C GLN A 78 -9.21 -0.70 0.29
N PHE A 79 -8.00 -0.54 0.82
CA PHE A 79 -7.27 -1.60 1.49
C PHE A 79 -8.05 -2.21 2.65
N VAL A 80 -8.64 -1.39 3.52
CA VAL A 80 -9.45 -1.89 4.65
C VAL A 80 -10.75 -2.56 4.19
N ALA A 81 -11.33 -2.12 3.08
CA ALA A 81 -12.52 -2.76 2.51
C ALA A 81 -12.20 -4.16 1.94
N ASN A 82 -11.01 -4.34 1.36
CA ASN A 82 -10.52 -5.62 0.87
C ASN A 82 -9.98 -6.51 2.00
N HIS A 83 -9.43 -5.91 3.06
CA HIS A 83 -8.80 -6.58 4.20
C HIS A 83 -9.43 -6.13 5.53
N PRO A 84 -10.67 -6.56 5.82
CA PRO A 84 -11.33 -6.22 7.08
C PRO A 84 -10.53 -6.75 8.28
N GLU A 85 -10.47 -5.95 9.33
CA GLU A 85 -9.90 -6.34 10.63
C GLU A 85 -10.76 -7.48 11.19
N GLN A 86 -10.17 -8.66 11.44
CA GLN A 86 -10.85 -9.78 12.08
C GLN A 86 -10.96 -9.59 13.60
#